data_AF-A0A7G9QDM9-F1
#
_entry.id   AF-A0A7G9QDM9-F1
#
_cell.length_a   1.000
_cell.length_b   1.000
_cell.length_c   1.000
_cell.angle_alpha   90.00
_cell.angle_beta   90.00
_cell.angle_gamma   90.00
#
_symmetry.space_group_name_H-M   'P 1'
#
loop_
_entity.id
_entity.type
_entity.pdbx_description
1 polymer ?
#
loop_
_entity_poly.entity_id
_entity_poly.type
_entity_poly.pdbx_seq_one_letter_code
_entity_poly.pdbx_strand_id
1 'polypeptide(L)'
;MSDALNKYFQVRSSIINAEGEIFRDSLSVSIFFRLVFEVVFLYLIVRFYDKKRKQGLMLIGGLFCSFIIGNLLFLLNYYDSNYSLSHHLTSFNKYIFVFIIFYAIKDIVNNTEAIDRIYKILKKIYFVNSCLILVGLLLNINLFKSYYNQDYRYGYNGLIPSINEATLFYMTGLSLFYFNYITQKKDFWLLVLCIVASLLMGAKATYLFLFLLLAYHILFKANYWQKVVSTIIIIVGTITLIPFLLRDKYSYLYDFFIYQYEKNGLLQTLTSGRSLFVITRFIENLEYWNFFNFLFGGTDQFKFYIEMDFFDLFLFFGAVGFVLFFVLYFKTLFGKLKRKTFRLFFCFSFFLIAFLAGHFFSSALNALYLNITVLYMIAHEEQISIKFTSSS
;
A
#
# COMPACT_ATOMS: atom_id res chain seq x y z
N MET A 1 -8.47 -11.02 -4.14
CA MET A 1 -8.84 -12.18 -5.00
C MET A 1 -10.17 -11.97 -5.73
N SER A 2 -11.12 -11.14 -5.27
CA SER A 2 -12.27 -10.69 -6.10
C SER A 2 -11.82 -9.99 -7.39
N ASP A 3 -10.89 -9.02 -7.27
CA ASP A 3 -10.36 -8.31 -8.44
C ASP A 3 -9.47 -9.20 -9.32
N ALA A 4 -8.77 -10.15 -8.69
CA ALA A 4 -8.04 -11.21 -9.39
C ALA A 4 -9.00 -12.11 -10.17
N LEU A 5 -10.12 -12.56 -9.58
CA LEU A 5 -11.10 -13.39 -10.25
C LEU A 5 -11.79 -12.66 -11.42
N ASN A 6 -11.90 -11.34 -11.38
CA ASN A 6 -12.39 -10.57 -12.52
C ASN A 6 -11.38 -10.44 -13.62
N LYS A 7 -10.14 -10.16 -13.24
CA LYS A 7 -9.01 -10.06 -14.16
C LYS A 7 -8.69 -11.43 -14.81
N TYR A 8 -8.83 -12.53 -14.06
CA TYR A 8 -8.39 -13.87 -14.46
C TYR A 8 -9.51 -14.82 -14.88
N PHE A 9 -10.74 -14.66 -14.39
CA PHE A 9 -11.82 -15.64 -14.56
C PHE A 9 -13.15 -15.07 -15.08
N GLN A 10 -13.24 -13.77 -15.40
CA GLN A 10 -14.43 -13.13 -16.00
C GLN A 10 -15.78 -13.51 -15.34
N VAL A 11 -15.81 -13.82 -14.03
CA VAL A 11 -17.07 -14.18 -13.36
C VAL A 11 -17.88 -12.91 -13.13
N ARG A 12 -18.75 -12.55 -14.08
CA ARG A 12 -19.78 -11.50 -13.95
C ARG A 12 -20.98 -12.08 -13.20
N SER A 13 -21.03 -11.87 -11.89
CA SER A 13 -22.30 -11.77 -11.16
C SER A 13 -22.37 -10.36 -10.58
N SER A 14 -22.97 -9.45 -11.34
CA SER A 14 -23.27 -8.09 -10.90
C SER A 14 -24.77 -7.97 -10.73
N ILE A 15 -25.22 -7.64 -9.52
CA ILE A 15 -26.55 -7.07 -9.32
C ILE A 15 -26.37 -5.57 -9.59
N ILE A 16 -27.14 -5.05 -10.54
CA ILE A 16 -27.11 -3.63 -10.93
C ILE A 16 -28.22 -2.96 -10.14
N ASN A 17 -27.88 -1.97 -9.30
CA ASN A 17 -28.88 -1.15 -8.62
C ASN A 17 -29.51 -0.15 -9.61
N ALA A 18 -30.63 0.47 -9.23
CA ALA A 18 -31.40 1.40 -10.08
C ALA A 18 -30.59 2.60 -10.62
N GLU A 19 -29.44 2.89 -10.03
CA GLU A 19 -28.51 3.97 -10.42
C GLU A 19 -27.36 3.51 -11.34
N GLY A 20 -27.35 2.23 -11.78
CA GLY A 20 -26.34 1.70 -12.69
C GLY A 20 -25.01 1.30 -12.03
N GLU A 21 -24.91 1.38 -10.70
CA GLU A 21 -23.75 0.89 -9.97
C GLU A 21 -23.76 -0.63 -9.85
N ILE A 22 -22.67 -1.26 -10.31
CA ILE A 22 -22.44 -2.70 -10.22
C ILE A 22 -21.94 -3.00 -8.80
N PHE A 23 -22.82 -3.50 -7.94
CA PHE A 23 -22.41 -4.07 -6.66
C PHE A 23 -22.36 -5.60 -6.73
N ARG A 24 -21.27 -6.11 -6.17
CA ARG A 24 -21.01 -7.54 -6.03
C ARG A 24 -21.42 -7.99 -4.66
N ASP A 25 -22.59 -8.59 -4.57
CA ASP A 25 -22.89 -9.45 -3.45
C ASP A 25 -22.10 -10.77 -3.53
N SER A 26 -21.92 -11.35 -2.34
CA SER A 26 -21.62 -12.75 -2.03
C SER A 26 -20.14 -13.18 -1.96
N LEU A 27 -19.75 -13.59 -0.75
CA LEU A 27 -18.72 -14.58 -0.41
C LEU A 27 -17.69 -14.89 -1.52
N SER A 28 -16.81 -13.94 -1.83
CA SER A 28 -15.68 -14.26 -2.69
C SER A 28 -14.79 -15.31 -2.01
N VAL A 29 -14.25 -16.26 -2.77
CA VAL A 29 -13.24 -17.23 -2.29
C VAL A 29 -12.08 -16.54 -1.53
N SER A 30 -11.81 -15.27 -1.87
CA SER A 30 -10.84 -14.42 -1.16
C SER A 30 -11.18 -14.18 0.31
N ILE A 31 -12.46 -13.97 0.61
CA ILE A 31 -12.93 -13.71 1.98
C ILE A 31 -12.78 -14.98 2.80
N PHE A 32 -13.10 -16.15 2.23
CA PHE A 32 -12.91 -17.43 2.89
C PHE A 32 -11.43 -17.68 3.25
N PHE A 33 -10.51 -17.57 2.28
CA PHE A 33 -9.09 -17.75 2.57
C PHE A 33 -8.57 -16.76 3.62
N ARG A 34 -9.02 -15.50 3.54
CA ARG A 34 -8.66 -14.49 4.54
C ARG A 34 -9.14 -14.88 5.93
N LEU A 35 -10.39 -15.32 6.05
CA LEU A 35 -10.97 -15.76 7.32
C LEU A 35 -10.21 -16.95 7.89
N VAL A 36 -9.84 -17.93 7.06
CA VAL A 36 -8.99 -19.06 7.48
C VAL A 36 -7.64 -18.56 8.01
N PHE A 37 -6.95 -17.68 7.28
CA PHE A 37 -5.68 -17.10 7.74
C PHE A 37 -5.84 -16.31 9.04
N GLU A 38 -6.92 -15.55 9.17
CA GLU A 38 -7.20 -14.77 10.37
C GLU A 38 -7.45 -15.65 11.59
N VAL A 39 -8.25 -16.71 11.45
CA VAL A 39 -8.46 -17.69 12.53
C VAL A 39 -7.13 -18.32 12.95
N VAL A 40 -6.27 -18.70 11.99
CA VAL A 40 -4.94 -19.23 12.27
C VAL A 40 -4.08 -18.19 13.00
N PHE A 41 -4.07 -16.94 12.56
CA PHE A 41 -3.28 -15.87 13.18
C PHE A 41 -3.78 -15.52 14.59
N LEU A 42 -5.09 -15.45 14.80
CA LEU A 42 -5.68 -15.24 16.13
C LEU A 42 -5.34 -16.41 17.06
N TYR A 43 -5.43 -17.65 16.57
CA TYR A 43 -4.98 -18.82 17.32
C TYR A 43 -3.51 -18.72 17.73
N LEU A 44 -2.61 -18.30 16.82
CA LEU A 44 -1.20 -18.09 17.14
C LEU A 44 -0.98 -16.98 18.18
N ILE A 45 -1.74 -15.89 18.11
CA ILE A 45 -1.68 -14.80 19.10
C ILE A 45 -2.08 -15.30 20.49
N VAL A 46 -3.15 -16.08 20.58
CA VAL A 46 -3.65 -16.64 21.85
C VAL A 46 -2.70 -17.72 22.38
N ARG A 47 -2.21 -18.62 21.52
CA ARG A 47 -1.28 -19.70 21.90
C ARG A 47 0.04 -19.16 22.44
N PHE A 48 0.59 -18.12 21.82
CA PHE A 48 1.87 -17.53 22.21
C PHE A 48 1.67 -16.23 23.00
N TYR A 49 0.64 -16.15 23.84
CA TYR A 49 0.27 -14.91 24.52
C TYR A 49 1.42 -14.32 25.36
N ASP A 50 1.69 -13.02 25.19
CA ASP A 50 2.68 -12.28 25.97
C ASP A 50 2.22 -10.83 26.25
N LYS A 51 2.97 -10.09 27.08
CA LYS A 51 2.65 -8.69 27.43
C LYS A 51 2.54 -7.77 26.19
N LYS A 52 3.33 -8.04 25.13
CA LYS A 52 3.32 -7.22 23.90
C LYS A 52 2.07 -7.50 23.06
N ARG A 53 1.66 -8.77 22.94
CA ARG A 53 0.42 -9.21 22.29
C ARG A 53 -0.80 -8.70 23.04
N LYS A 54 -0.81 -8.77 24.38
CA LYS A 54 -1.86 -8.17 25.22
C LYS A 54 -2.03 -6.68 24.91
N GLN A 55 -0.96 -5.90 24.94
CA GLN A 55 -1.01 -4.48 24.62
C GLN A 55 -1.48 -4.22 23.18
N GLY A 56 -1.07 -5.06 22.23
CA GLY A 56 -1.54 -4.99 20.85
C GLY A 56 -3.04 -5.21 20.72
N LEU A 57 -3.55 -6.28 21.34
CA LEU A 57 -4.97 -6.61 21.36
C LEU A 57 -5.80 -5.53 22.07
N MET A 58 -5.28 -4.89 23.12
CA MET A 58 -5.94 -3.76 23.76
C MET A 58 -6.08 -2.55 22.82
N LEU A 59 -5.04 -2.24 22.04
CA LEU A 59 -5.09 -1.15 21.06
C LEU A 59 -6.04 -1.48 19.89
N ILE A 60 -6.02 -2.72 19.40
CA ILE A 60 -6.99 -3.20 18.39
C ILE A 60 -8.42 -3.15 18.94
N GLY A 61 -8.62 -3.53 20.19
CA GLY A 61 -9.90 -3.39 20.90
C GLY A 61 -10.33 -1.92 21.01
N GLY A 62 -9.40 -1.00 21.26
CA GLY A 62 -9.66 0.45 21.23
C GLY A 62 -10.13 0.94 19.86
N LEU A 63 -9.52 0.47 18.77
CA LEU A 63 -9.99 0.75 17.41
C LEU A 63 -11.39 0.17 17.16
N PHE A 64 -11.67 -1.04 17.64
CA PHE A 64 -12.98 -1.66 17.52
C PHE A 64 -14.06 -0.89 18.27
N CYS A 65 -13.79 -0.45 19.50
CA CYS A 65 -14.69 0.41 20.25
C CYS A 65 -14.94 1.74 19.53
N SER A 66 -13.88 2.37 18.99
CA SER A 66 -14.02 3.61 18.20
C SER A 66 -14.93 3.39 17.00
N PHE A 67 -14.71 2.31 16.25
CA PHE A 67 -15.52 1.93 15.11
C PHE A 67 -17.00 1.73 15.49
N ILE A 68 -17.29 0.96 16.54
CA ILE A 68 -18.67 0.74 16.99
C ILE A 68 -19.34 2.05 17.40
N ILE A 69 -18.69 2.83 18.25
CA ILE A 69 -19.25 4.10 18.76
C ILE A 69 -19.50 5.05 17.59
N GLY A 70 -18.52 5.22 16.69
CA GLY A 70 -18.64 6.10 15.53
C GLY A 70 -19.78 5.70 14.60
N ASN A 71 -19.89 4.41 14.26
CA ASN A 71 -20.95 3.93 13.37
C ASN A 71 -22.34 4.02 14.02
N LEU A 72 -22.47 3.72 15.32
CA LEU A 72 -23.74 3.90 16.03
C LEU A 72 -24.17 5.37 16.03
N LEU A 73 -23.27 6.30 16.36
CA LEU A 73 -23.56 7.73 16.35
C LEU A 73 -23.93 8.24 14.96
N PHE A 74 -23.23 7.76 13.92
CA PHE A 74 -23.53 8.12 12.54
C PHE A 74 -24.92 7.64 12.12
N LEU A 75 -25.29 6.41 12.44
CA LEU A 75 -26.61 5.83 12.11
C LEU A 75 -27.80 6.50 12.84
N LEU A 76 -27.55 7.27 13.91
CA LEU A 76 -28.60 8.09 14.52
C LEU A 76 -29.00 9.29 13.65
N ASN A 77 -28.07 9.79 12.84
CA ASN A 77 -28.25 10.98 12.00
C ASN A 77 -28.36 10.65 10.51
N TYR A 78 -27.94 9.46 10.10
CA TYR A 78 -27.94 9.00 8.72
C TYR A 78 -28.76 7.71 8.58
N TYR A 79 -29.71 7.71 7.64
CA TYR A 79 -30.50 6.53 7.28
C TYR A 79 -30.48 6.34 5.77
N ASP A 80 -29.98 5.20 5.33
CA ASP A 80 -30.03 4.73 3.94
C ASP A 80 -30.34 3.23 3.95
N SER A 81 -31.29 2.82 3.11
CA SER A 81 -31.67 1.41 2.94
C SER A 81 -30.52 0.53 2.43
N ASN A 82 -29.52 1.12 1.78
CA ASN A 82 -28.35 0.42 1.24
C ASN A 82 -27.19 0.29 2.24
N TYR A 83 -27.30 0.89 3.43
CA TYR A 83 -26.26 0.78 4.44
C TYR A 83 -26.06 -0.67 4.88
N SER A 84 -24.84 -1.21 4.71
CA SER A 84 -24.52 -2.59 5.08
C SER A 84 -23.48 -2.66 6.20
N LEU A 85 -23.90 -3.06 7.39
CA LEU A 85 -23.00 -3.28 8.53
C LEU A 85 -21.93 -4.33 8.23
N SER A 86 -22.25 -5.37 7.44
CA SER A 86 -21.31 -6.43 7.09
C SER A 86 -20.16 -5.93 6.21
N HIS A 87 -20.43 -4.97 5.32
CA HIS A 87 -19.41 -4.30 4.51
C HIS A 87 -18.45 -3.52 5.41
N HIS A 88 -19.00 -2.71 6.32
CA HIS A 88 -18.21 -1.92 7.26
C HIS A 88 -17.35 -2.79 8.18
N LEU A 89 -17.87 -3.92 8.68
CA LEU A 89 -17.08 -4.90 9.43
C LEU A 89 -15.96 -5.52 8.59
N THR A 90 -16.21 -5.78 7.31
CA THR A 90 -15.18 -6.28 6.37
C THR A 90 -14.09 -5.24 6.13
N SER A 91 -14.44 -3.95 6.06
CA SER A 91 -13.48 -2.86 5.95
C SER A 91 -12.70 -2.63 7.25
N PHE A 92 -13.36 -2.69 8.40
CA PHE A 92 -12.68 -2.68 9.71
C PHE A 92 -11.63 -3.79 9.79
N ASN A 93 -12.01 -5.02 9.42
CA ASN A 93 -11.11 -6.16 9.34
C ASN A 93 -9.89 -5.87 8.46
N LYS A 94 -10.08 -5.31 7.25
CA LYS A 94 -8.98 -4.93 6.35
C LYS A 94 -7.98 -3.99 7.02
N TYR A 95 -8.45 -2.98 7.77
CA TYR A 95 -7.59 -2.03 8.46
C TYR A 95 -6.76 -2.68 9.59
N ILE A 96 -7.36 -3.59 10.37
CA ILE A 96 -6.65 -4.21 11.50
C ILE A 96 -5.79 -5.41 11.11
N PHE A 97 -6.01 -5.99 9.93
CA PHE A 97 -5.39 -7.23 9.49
C PHE A 97 -3.86 -7.18 9.51
N VAL A 98 -3.27 -6.02 9.17
CA VAL A 98 -1.81 -5.82 9.24
C VAL A 98 -1.24 -6.01 10.64
N PHE A 99 -1.98 -5.62 11.67
CA PHE A 99 -1.55 -5.78 13.06
C PHE A 99 -1.79 -7.21 13.56
N ILE A 100 -2.88 -7.84 13.13
CA ILE A 100 -3.14 -9.26 13.42
C ILE A 100 -1.98 -10.12 12.89
N ILE A 101 -1.59 -9.93 11.63
CA ILE A 101 -0.43 -10.63 11.06
C ILE A 101 0.81 -10.36 11.91
N PHE A 102 1.13 -9.09 12.18
CA PHE A 102 2.32 -8.72 12.94
C PHE A 102 2.41 -9.49 14.26
N TYR A 103 1.36 -9.44 15.08
CA TYR A 103 1.36 -10.07 16.40
C TYR A 103 1.36 -11.61 16.34
N ALA A 104 0.81 -12.19 15.27
CA ALA A 104 0.87 -13.63 15.05
C ALA A 104 2.30 -14.09 14.75
N ILE A 105 3.02 -13.40 13.86
CA ILE A 105 4.32 -13.86 13.36
C ILE A 105 5.54 -13.15 13.96
N LYS A 106 5.38 -12.17 14.86
CA LYS A 106 6.49 -11.35 15.38
C LYS A 106 7.68 -12.13 15.93
N ASP A 107 7.46 -13.32 16.49
CA ASP A 107 8.51 -14.11 17.15
C ASP A 107 9.41 -14.83 16.12
N ILE A 108 9.03 -14.84 14.85
CA ILE A 108 9.87 -15.36 13.77
C ILE A 108 11.20 -14.60 13.64
N VAL A 109 11.25 -13.36 14.13
CA VAL A 109 12.48 -12.56 14.21
C VAL A 109 13.60 -13.27 14.96
N ASN A 110 13.25 -14.13 15.93
CA ASN A 110 14.20 -14.90 16.74
C ASN A 110 14.66 -16.19 16.03
N ASN A 111 14.02 -16.59 14.93
CA ASN A 111 14.35 -17.79 14.17
C ASN A 111 14.90 -17.39 12.79
N THR A 112 16.22 -17.22 12.73
CA THR A 112 16.94 -16.73 11.56
C THR A 112 16.83 -17.68 10.37
N GLU A 113 16.82 -18.99 10.60
CA GLU A 113 16.61 -19.96 9.52
C GLU A 113 15.23 -19.83 8.89
N ALA A 114 14.19 -19.69 9.72
CA ALA A 114 12.82 -19.53 9.24
C ALA A 114 12.67 -18.24 8.42
N ILE A 115 13.24 -17.12 8.90
CA ILE A 115 13.14 -15.84 8.21
C ILE A 115 13.91 -15.85 6.88
N ASP A 116 15.06 -16.52 6.82
CA ASP A 116 15.82 -16.68 5.59
C ASP A 116 15.12 -17.61 4.57
N ARG A 117 14.41 -18.65 5.03
CA ARG A 117 13.56 -19.48 4.16
C ARG A 117 12.42 -18.67 3.56
N ILE A 118 11.72 -17.88 4.37
CA ILE A 118 10.65 -16.98 3.89
C ILE A 118 11.22 -15.95 2.92
N TYR A 119 12.38 -15.37 3.22
CA TYR A 119 13.06 -14.43 2.34
C TYR A 119 13.36 -15.04 0.96
N LYS A 120 13.84 -16.29 0.90
CA LYS A 120 14.06 -17.01 -0.37
C LYS A 120 12.76 -17.18 -1.17
N ILE A 121 11.63 -17.45 -0.50
CA ILE A 121 10.32 -17.52 -1.14
C ILE A 121 9.92 -16.15 -1.69
N LEU A 122 10.06 -15.08 -0.89
CA LEU A 122 9.79 -13.72 -1.34
C LEU A 122 10.61 -13.35 -2.58
N LYS A 123 11.92 -13.64 -2.59
CA LYS A 123 12.78 -13.40 -3.76
C LYS A 123 12.20 -14.03 -5.03
N LYS A 124 11.76 -15.29 -4.94
CA LYS A 124 11.16 -16.00 -6.07
C LYS A 124 9.86 -15.33 -6.53
N ILE A 125 9.00 -14.89 -5.60
CA ILE A 125 7.74 -14.19 -5.93
C ILE A 125 8.04 -12.87 -6.67
N TYR A 126 8.95 -12.04 -6.15
CA TYR A 126 9.34 -10.79 -6.81
C TYR A 126 9.99 -11.02 -8.17
N PHE A 127 10.86 -12.03 -8.28
CA PHE A 127 11.50 -12.40 -9.55
C PHE A 127 10.45 -12.81 -10.59
N VAL A 128 9.59 -13.78 -10.24
CA VAL A 128 8.54 -14.29 -11.14
C VAL A 128 7.61 -13.15 -11.57
N ASN A 129 7.09 -12.34 -10.64
CA ASN A 129 6.17 -11.27 -11.02
C ASN A 129 6.84 -10.22 -11.93
N SER A 130 8.10 -9.89 -11.67
CA SER A 130 8.86 -8.94 -12.50
C SER A 130 9.15 -9.50 -13.90
N CYS A 131 9.44 -10.80 -14.02
CA CYS A 131 9.54 -11.47 -15.31
C CYS A 131 8.20 -11.44 -16.06
N LEU A 132 7.07 -11.67 -15.38
CA LEU A 132 5.75 -11.62 -16.01
C LEU A 132 5.37 -10.22 -16.49
N ILE A 133 5.83 -9.16 -15.82
CA ILE A 133 5.69 -7.79 -16.31
C ILE A 133 6.46 -7.60 -17.63
N LEU A 134 7.70 -8.11 -17.71
CA LEU A 134 8.51 -8.05 -18.93
C LEU A 134 7.90 -8.89 -20.06
N VAL A 135 7.47 -10.11 -19.78
CA VAL A 135 6.78 -10.97 -20.76
C VAL A 135 5.48 -10.32 -21.22
N GLY A 136 4.73 -9.72 -20.29
CA GLY A 136 3.53 -8.95 -20.60
C GLY A 136 3.79 -7.85 -21.60
N LEU A 137 4.85 -7.07 -21.39
CA LEU A 137 5.26 -6.01 -22.30
C LEU A 137 5.70 -6.56 -23.67
N LEU A 138 6.60 -7.55 -23.70
CA LEU A 138 7.19 -8.06 -24.94
C LEU A 138 6.18 -8.78 -25.83
N LEU A 139 5.23 -9.50 -25.22
CA LEU A 139 4.22 -10.28 -25.92
C LEU A 139 2.84 -9.59 -25.94
N ASN A 140 2.73 -8.36 -25.40
CA ASN A 140 1.49 -7.61 -25.25
C ASN A 140 0.33 -8.44 -24.63
N ILE A 141 0.64 -9.22 -23.59
CA ILE A 141 -0.34 -10.12 -22.97
C ILE A 141 -1.28 -9.30 -22.09
N ASN A 142 -2.56 -9.21 -22.50
CA ASN A 142 -3.59 -8.49 -21.76
C ASN A 142 -3.68 -8.92 -20.29
N LEU A 143 -3.50 -10.21 -20.00
CA LEU A 143 -3.49 -10.78 -18.64
C LEU A 143 -2.57 -10.03 -17.66
N PHE A 144 -1.45 -9.51 -18.14
CA PHE A 144 -0.44 -8.85 -17.30
C PHE A 144 -0.54 -7.32 -17.34
N LYS A 145 -1.45 -6.74 -18.14
CA LYS A 145 -1.68 -5.30 -18.18
C LYS A 145 -2.21 -4.80 -16.82
N SER A 146 -1.69 -3.65 -16.40
CA SER A 146 -2.20 -2.88 -15.26
C SER A 146 -3.64 -2.43 -15.49
N TYR A 147 -3.94 -2.05 -16.73
CA TYR A 147 -5.26 -1.54 -17.14
C TYR A 147 -5.88 -2.44 -18.22
N TYR A 148 -6.36 -3.62 -17.82
CA TYR A 148 -6.87 -4.66 -18.73
C TYR A 148 -7.94 -4.18 -19.73
N ASN A 149 -8.77 -3.19 -19.36
CA ASN A 149 -9.86 -2.65 -20.20
C ASN A 149 -9.59 -1.24 -20.75
N GLN A 150 -8.38 -0.70 -20.62
CA GLN A 150 -8.06 0.67 -21.03
C GLN A 150 -6.80 0.67 -21.89
N ASP A 151 -6.95 0.41 -23.19
CA ASP A 151 -5.81 0.31 -24.12
C ASP A 151 -5.00 1.61 -24.27
N TYR A 152 -5.58 2.75 -23.92
CA TYR A 152 -4.89 4.04 -23.90
C TYR A 152 -3.95 4.21 -22.69
N ARG A 153 -4.02 3.35 -21.67
CA ARG A 153 -3.17 3.45 -20.46
C ARG A 153 -2.08 2.39 -20.49
N TYR A 154 -0.86 2.88 -20.51
CA TYR A 154 0.33 2.05 -20.42
C TYR A 154 0.52 1.46 -19.02
N GLY A 155 0.94 0.20 -18.94
CA GLY A 155 1.44 -0.40 -17.71
C GLY A 155 1.20 -1.91 -17.61
N TYR A 156 2.10 -2.61 -16.93
CA TYR A 156 1.98 -4.04 -16.62
C TYR A 156 2.22 -4.30 -15.13
N ASN A 157 1.30 -4.97 -14.43
CA ASN A 157 1.40 -5.30 -13.00
C ASN A 157 1.60 -6.80 -12.72
N GLY A 158 1.76 -7.61 -13.77
CA GLY A 158 1.99 -9.05 -13.66
C GLY A 158 0.77 -9.77 -13.09
N LEU A 159 0.99 -10.61 -12.07
CA LEU A 159 -0.07 -11.38 -11.42
C LEU A 159 -0.81 -10.61 -10.32
N ILE A 160 -0.30 -9.45 -9.91
CA ILE A 160 -0.98 -8.65 -8.89
C ILE A 160 -2.17 -7.95 -9.53
N PRO A 161 -3.39 -8.15 -9.02
CA PRO A 161 -4.60 -7.73 -9.73
C PRO A 161 -4.80 -6.21 -9.70
N SER A 162 -4.66 -5.59 -8.52
CA SER A 162 -4.87 -4.17 -8.32
C SER A 162 -3.55 -3.39 -8.46
N ILE A 163 -3.62 -2.23 -9.11
CA ILE A 163 -2.45 -1.36 -9.34
C ILE A 163 -1.94 -0.78 -8.03
N ASN A 164 -2.84 -0.38 -7.12
CA ASN A 164 -2.46 0.10 -5.79
C ASN A 164 -1.82 -1.04 -4.99
N GLU A 165 -2.34 -2.26 -5.11
CA GLU A 165 -1.72 -3.42 -4.48
C GLU A 165 -0.32 -3.70 -5.03
N ALA A 166 -0.15 -3.63 -6.35
CA ALA A 166 1.14 -3.84 -7.02
C ALA A 166 2.16 -2.76 -6.67
N THR A 167 1.70 -1.52 -6.52
CA THR A 167 2.52 -0.39 -6.05
C THR A 167 3.12 -0.69 -4.68
N LEU A 168 2.31 -1.08 -3.71
CA LEU A 168 2.81 -1.39 -2.37
C LEU A 168 3.65 -2.67 -2.34
N PHE A 169 3.31 -3.68 -3.14
CA PHE A 169 4.16 -4.86 -3.34
C PHE A 169 5.56 -4.45 -3.78
N TYR A 170 5.69 -3.74 -4.91
CA TYR A 170 7.00 -3.29 -5.39
C TYR A 170 7.70 -2.34 -4.43
N MET A 171 6.96 -1.48 -3.74
CA MET A 171 7.52 -0.62 -2.70
C MET A 171 8.19 -1.42 -1.58
N THR A 172 7.53 -2.45 -1.06
CA THR A 172 8.11 -3.32 -0.02
C THR A 172 9.30 -4.12 -0.54
N GLY A 173 9.22 -4.69 -1.75
CA GLY A 173 10.32 -5.43 -2.37
C GLY A 173 11.55 -4.57 -2.67
N LEU A 174 11.35 -3.40 -3.27
CA LEU A 174 12.44 -2.45 -3.51
C LEU A 174 13.08 -2.02 -2.20
N SER A 175 12.29 -1.75 -1.16
CA SER A 175 12.82 -1.40 0.16
C SER A 175 13.66 -2.54 0.75
N LEU A 176 13.20 -3.79 0.60
CA LEU A 176 13.90 -5.00 1.04
C LEU A 176 15.23 -5.22 0.31
N PHE A 177 15.22 -5.24 -1.03
CA PHE A 177 16.42 -5.51 -1.82
C PHE A 177 17.41 -4.36 -1.75
N TYR A 178 16.92 -3.12 -1.69
CA TYR A 178 17.78 -1.98 -1.44
C TYR A 178 18.40 -2.02 -0.05
N PHE A 179 17.65 -2.38 0.99
CA PHE A 179 18.18 -2.60 2.34
C PHE A 179 19.30 -3.65 2.33
N ASN A 180 19.10 -4.80 1.68
CA ASN A 180 20.14 -5.83 1.54
C ASN A 180 21.35 -5.36 0.75
N TYR A 181 21.15 -4.56 -0.30
CA TYR A 181 22.23 -3.97 -1.06
C TYR A 181 23.09 -3.02 -0.22
N ILE A 182 22.46 -2.11 0.55
CA ILE A 182 23.23 -1.15 1.36
C ILE A 182 23.84 -1.75 2.64
N THR A 183 23.35 -2.89 3.11
CA THR A 183 23.83 -3.55 4.34
C THR A 183 24.79 -4.69 4.07
N GLN A 184 24.53 -5.51 3.06
CA GLN A 184 25.24 -6.76 2.79
C GLN A 184 25.80 -6.86 1.36
N LYS A 185 25.56 -5.87 0.49
CA LYS A 185 25.93 -5.89 -0.94
C LYS A 185 25.31 -7.08 -1.71
N LYS A 186 24.16 -7.56 -1.25
CA LYS A 186 23.41 -8.66 -1.88
C LYS A 186 22.24 -8.13 -2.72
N ASP A 187 21.71 -9.02 -3.57
CA ASP A 187 20.45 -8.84 -4.29
C ASP A 187 20.40 -7.67 -5.28
N PHE A 188 21.56 -7.16 -5.69
CA PHE A 188 21.68 -6.06 -6.66
C PHE A 188 20.90 -6.32 -7.95
N TRP A 189 21.07 -7.50 -8.56
CA TRP A 189 20.36 -7.86 -9.80
C TRP A 189 18.84 -7.90 -9.64
N LEU A 190 18.36 -8.38 -8.47
CA LEU A 190 16.94 -8.44 -8.19
C LEU A 190 16.37 -7.04 -7.90
N LEU A 191 17.15 -6.16 -7.26
CA LEU A 191 16.82 -4.74 -7.10
C LEU A 191 16.68 -4.07 -8.48
N VAL A 192 17.65 -4.24 -9.38
CA VAL A 192 17.60 -3.70 -10.74
C VAL A 192 16.38 -4.23 -11.50
N LEU A 193 16.12 -5.53 -11.44
CA LEU A 193 14.95 -6.14 -12.06
C LEU A 193 13.64 -5.54 -11.51
N CYS A 194 13.54 -5.33 -10.20
CA CYS A 194 12.37 -4.70 -9.58
C CYS A 194 12.22 -3.23 -9.97
N ILE A 195 13.33 -2.48 -10.14
CA ILE A 195 13.29 -1.08 -10.62
C ILE A 195 12.75 -1.05 -12.04
N VAL A 196 13.27 -1.90 -12.93
CA VAL A 196 12.78 -2.00 -14.31
C VAL A 196 11.30 -2.36 -14.32
N ALA A 197 10.89 -3.42 -13.61
CA ALA A 197 9.48 -3.81 -13.52
C ALA A 197 8.57 -2.68 -12.97
N SER A 198 9.05 -1.94 -11.97
CA SER A 198 8.34 -0.80 -11.39
C SER A 198 8.15 0.35 -12.38
N LEU A 199 9.16 0.63 -13.22
CA LEU A 199 9.06 1.62 -14.30
C LEU A 199 8.06 1.21 -15.40
N LEU A 200 7.87 -0.09 -15.61
CA LEU A 200 6.93 -0.63 -16.60
C LEU A 200 5.50 -0.75 -16.09
N MET A 201 5.24 -0.46 -14.81
CA MET A 201 3.93 -0.68 -14.20
C MET A 201 2.89 0.40 -14.53
N GLY A 202 3.32 1.60 -14.94
CA GLY A 202 2.39 2.68 -15.32
C GLY A 202 1.78 3.45 -14.15
N ALA A 203 2.21 3.19 -12.91
CA ALA A 203 1.61 3.76 -11.71
C ALA A 203 2.39 4.98 -11.19
N LYS A 204 1.74 6.16 -11.15
CA LYS A 204 2.32 7.42 -10.64
C LYS A 204 2.92 7.26 -9.24
N ALA A 205 2.25 6.51 -8.36
CA ALA A 205 2.70 6.26 -6.99
C ALA A 205 4.02 5.47 -6.91
N THR A 206 4.24 4.54 -7.83
CA THR A 206 5.49 3.76 -7.92
C THR A 206 6.63 4.63 -8.42
N TYR A 207 6.37 5.52 -9.37
CA TYR A 207 7.36 6.49 -9.84
C TYR A 207 7.77 7.45 -8.73
N LEU A 208 6.79 7.94 -7.94
CA LEU A 208 7.08 8.73 -6.75
C LEU A 208 7.95 7.95 -5.77
N PHE A 209 7.66 6.67 -5.51
CA PHE A 209 8.51 5.85 -4.64
C PHE A 209 9.94 5.70 -5.16
N LEU A 210 10.12 5.41 -6.45
CA LEU A 210 11.44 5.29 -7.08
C LEU A 210 12.22 6.61 -6.98
N PHE A 211 11.54 7.73 -7.19
CA PHE A 211 12.12 9.06 -7.00
C PHE A 211 12.58 9.28 -5.55
N LEU A 212 11.74 8.96 -4.56
CA LEU A 212 12.10 9.05 -3.14
C LEU A 212 13.27 8.13 -2.78
N LEU A 213 13.30 6.91 -3.32
CA LEU A 213 14.39 5.94 -3.11
C LEU A 213 15.70 6.45 -3.70
N LEU A 214 15.66 7.02 -4.91
CA LEU A 214 16.82 7.65 -5.55
C LEU A 214 17.29 8.85 -4.74
N ALA A 215 16.38 9.73 -4.32
CA ALA A 215 16.70 10.89 -3.48
C ALA A 215 17.34 10.44 -2.15
N TYR A 216 16.80 9.41 -1.50
CA TYR A 216 17.40 8.82 -0.31
C TYR A 216 18.82 8.30 -0.58
N HIS A 217 19.02 7.57 -1.69
CA HIS A 217 20.33 7.07 -2.07
C HIS A 217 21.33 8.21 -2.27
N ILE A 218 20.98 9.22 -3.05
CA ILE A 218 21.83 10.38 -3.33
C ILE A 218 22.16 11.12 -2.03
N LEU A 219 21.17 11.44 -1.19
CA LEU A 219 21.37 12.25 0.00
C LEU A 219 22.19 11.54 1.10
N PHE A 220 21.92 10.25 1.34
CA PHE A 220 22.42 9.54 2.53
C PHE A 220 23.42 8.41 2.26
N LYS A 221 23.61 8.00 1.00
CA LYS A 221 24.46 6.84 0.65
C LYS A 221 25.47 7.10 -0.47
N ALA A 222 25.17 7.99 -1.40
CA ALA A 222 26.05 8.31 -2.50
C ALA A 222 27.29 9.07 -2.02
N ASN A 223 28.45 8.71 -2.56
CA ASN A 223 29.65 9.53 -2.41
C ASN A 223 29.54 10.82 -3.25
N TYR A 224 30.47 11.76 -3.06
CA TYR A 224 30.42 13.05 -3.76
C TYR A 224 30.32 12.90 -5.29
N TRP A 225 31.13 12.02 -5.88
CA TRP A 225 31.11 11.76 -7.33
C TRP A 225 29.81 11.15 -7.82
N GLN A 226 29.22 10.21 -7.09
CA GLN A 226 27.92 9.64 -7.41
C GLN A 226 26.81 10.68 -7.35
N LYS A 227 26.88 11.65 -6.41
CA LYS A 227 25.95 12.78 -6.38
C LYS A 227 26.09 13.64 -7.65
N VAL A 228 27.32 14.02 -8.01
CA VAL A 228 27.59 14.81 -9.21
C VAL A 228 27.10 14.10 -10.47
N VAL A 229 27.47 12.83 -10.66
CA VAL A 229 27.04 12.03 -11.82
C VAL A 229 25.53 11.89 -11.88
N SER A 230 24.87 11.60 -10.74
CA SER A 230 23.41 11.49 -10.70
C SER A 230 22.73 12.81 -11.06
N THR A 231 23.22 13.94 -10.56
CA THR A 231 22.72 15.27 -10.92
C THR A 231 22.87 15.55 -12.41
N ILE A 232 24.04 15.23 -13.00
CA ILE A 232 24.27 15.38 -14.44
C ILE A 232 23.30 14.50 -15.23
N ILE A 233 23.13 13.23 -14.86
CA ILE A 233 22.19 12.31 -15.52
C ILE A 233 20.75 12.85 -15.45
N ILE A 234 20.32 13.40 -14.31
CA ILE A 234 18.99 13.99 -14.16
C ILE A 234 18.83 15.21 -15.07
N ILE A 235 19.83 16.12 -15.10
CA ILE A 235 19.80 17.32 -15.95
C ILE A 235 19.76 16.92 -17.43
N VAL A 236 20.68 16.08 -17.87
CA VAL A 236 20.77 15.60 -19.26
C VAL A 236 19.50 14.82 -19.63
N GLY A 237 19.01 13.95 -18.77
CA GLY A 237 17.76 13.21 -18.95
C GLY A 237 16.56 14.14 -19.13
N THR A 238 16.48 15.20 -18.33
CA THR A 238 15.40 16.19 -18.43
C THR A 238 15.50 17.00 -19.73
N ILE A 239 16.69 17.50 -20.07
CA ILE A 239 16.94 18.27 -21.30
C ILE A 239 16.66 17.42 -22.55
N THR A 240 16.97 16.11 -22.52
CA THR A 240 16.71 15.21 -23.65
C THR A 240 15.24 14.77 -23.75
N LEU A 241 14.55 14.62 -22.61
CA LEU A 241 13.13 14.26 -22.58
C LEU A 241 12.22 15.39 -23.06
N ILE A 242 12.53 16.66 -22.73
CA ILE A 242 11.66 17.79 -23.08
C ILE A 242 11.39 17.87 -24.61
N PRO A 243 12.40 17.91 -25.49
CA PRO A 243 12.17 17.94 -26.94
C PRO A 243 11.46 16.68 -27.46
N PHE A 244 11.66 15.52 -26.83
CA PHE A 244 10.99 14.28 -27.23
C PHE A 244 9.50 14.33 -26.90
N LEU A 245 9.13 14.86 -25.73
CA LEU A 245 7.74 15.07 -25.32
C LEU A 245 7.03 16.13 -26.16
N LEU A 246 7.77 17.12 -26.68
CA LEU A 246 7.26 18.19 -27.53
C LEU A 246 7.12 17.79 -29.02
N ARG A 247 7.51 16.57 -29.43
CA ARG A 247 7.24 16.10 -30.80
C ARG A 247 5.76 15.76 -30.98
N ASP A 248 5.22 16.07 -32.16
CA ASP A 248 3.81 15.83 -32.54
C ASP A 248 3.31 14.41 -32.24
N LYS A 249 4.18 13.40 -32.42
CA LYS A 249 3.82 11.98 -32.16
C LYS A 249 3.50 11.68 -30.69
N TYR A 250 4.05 12.47 -29.77
CA TYR A 250 3.86 12.32 -28.33
C TYR A 250 3.08 13.47 -27.71
N SER A 251 2.62 14.43 -28.53
CA SER A 251 1.82 15.57 -28.07
C SER A 251 0.59 15.09 -27.32
N TYR A 252 -0.06 14.00 -27.74
CA TYR A 252 -1.25 13.48 -27.06
C TYR A 252 -1.09 13.25 -25.54
N LEU A 253 0.08 12.77 -25.08
CA LEU A 253 0.32 12.61 -23.64
C LEU A 253 0.45 13.98 -22.95
N TYR A 254 1.17 14.90 -23.58
CA TYR A 254 1.31 16.27 -23.10
C TYR A 254 -0.06 16.98 -23.09
N ASP A 255 -0.78 16.93 -24.20
CA ASP A 255 -2.12 17.47 -24.41
C ASP A 255 -3.11 16.88 -23.39
N PHE A 256 -3.05 15.58 -23.09
CA PHE A 256 -3.87 14.98 -22.05
C PHE A 256 -3.57 15.56 -20.66
N PHE A 257 -2.30 15.69 -20.30
CA PHE A 257 -1.91 16.25 -19.00
C PHE A 257 -2.22 17.75 -18.89
N ILE A 258 -1.97 18.51 -19.94
CA ILE A 258 -2.30 19.94 -20.01
C ILE A 258 -3.81 20.14 -20.00
N TYR A 259 -4.58 19.39 -20.78
CA TYR A 259 -6.04 19.41 -20.75
C TYR A 259 -6.57 19.14 -19.34
N GLN A 260 -6.05 18.11 -18.67
CA GLN A 260 -6.45 17.80 -17.31
C GLN A 260 -6.06 18.91 -16.32
N TYR A 261 -4.87 19.50 -16.48
CA TYR A 261 -4.40 20.61 -15.66
C TYR A 261 -5.24 21.88 -15.87
N GLU A 262 -5.52 22.26 -17.11
CA GLU A 262 -6.31 23.46 -17.44
C GLU A 262 -7.76 23.30 -17.00
N LYS A 263 -8.35 22.11 -17.19
CA LYS A 263 -9.74 21.85 -16.84
C LYS A 263 -9.98 21.73 -15.33
N ASN A 264 -9.07 21.05 -14.63
CA ASN A 264 -9.30 20.55 -13.28
C ASN A 264 -8.26 21.06 -12.26
N GLY A 265 -7.27 21.81 -12.70
CA GLY A 265 -6.19 22.34 -11.87
C GLY A 265 -5.10 21.31 -11.53
N LEU A 266 -4.03 21.82 -10.93
CA LEU A 266 -2.85 21.04 -10.55
C LEU A 266 -3.18 19.92 -9.56
N LEU A 267 -3.91 20.26 -8.48
CA LEU A 267 -4.17 19.33 -7.38
C LEU A 267 -4.98 18.12 -7.84
N GLN A 268 -6.00 18.33 -8.67
CA GLN A 268 -6.82 17.25 -9.21
C GLN A 268 -6.04 16.38 -10.21
N THR A 269 -5.15 16.98 -10.99
CA THR A 269 -4.28 16.24 -11.92
C THR A 269 -3.27 15.34 -11.18
N LEU A 270 -2.68 15.86 -10.11
CA LEU A 270 -1.74 15.12 -9.26
C LEU A 270 -2.44 14.00 -8.48
N THR A 271 -3.59 14.28 -7.88
CA THR A 271 -4.40 13.30 -7.13
C THR A 271 -5.24 12.39 -8.02
N SER A 272 -5.14 12.53 -9.34
CA SER A 272 -5.90 11.76 -10.34
C SER A 272 -7.41 11.82 -10.12
N GLY A 273 -7.92 12.99 -9.74
CA GLY A 273 -9.35 13.23 -9.52
C GLY A 273 -9.78 13.21 -8.05
N ARG A 274 -9.01 12.58 -7.15
CA ARG A 274 -9.45 12.32 -5.76
C ARG A 274 -9.66 13.56 -4.91
N SER A 275 -9.01 14.68 -5.23
CA SER A 275 -9.31 15.95 -4.57
C SER A 275 -10.77 16.37 -4.73
N LEU A 276 -11.45 15.97 -5.81
CA LEU A 276 -12.88 16.21 -5.99
C LEU A 276 -13.69 15.35 -5.02
N PHE A 277 -13.32 14.10 -4.79
CA PHE A 277 -14.01 13.22 -3.83
C PHE A 277 -13.86 13.72 -2.39
N VAL A 278 -12.75 14.38 -2.05
CA VAL A 278 -12.64 15.08 -0.78
C VAL A 278 -13.71 16.17 -0.70
N ILE A 279 -13.88 17.00 -1.73
CA ILE A 279 -14.87 18.08 -1.68
C ILE A 279 -16.30 17.53 -1.69
N THR A 280 -16.60 16.53 -2.52
CA THR A 280 -17.98 16.06 -2.72
C THR A 280 -18.40 15.04 -1.67
N ARG A 281 -17.54 14.09 -1.29
CA ARG A 281 -17.92 12.96 -0.42
C ARG A 281 -17.51 13.17 1.04
N PHE A 282 -16.33 13.73 1.30
CA PHE A 282 -15.90 14.00 2.68
C PHE A 282 -16.80 15.03 3.33
N ILE A 283 -17.03 16.16 2.64
CA ILE A 283 -17.86 17.25 3.18
C ILE A 283 -19.29 16.79 3.39
N GLU A 284 -19.90 16.08 2.42
CA GLU A 284 -21.25 15.53 2.56
C GLU A 284 -21.36 14.57 3.76
N ASN A 285 -20.37 13.70 3.99
CA ASN A 285 -20.39 12.81 5.15
C ASN A 285 -20.33 13.58 6.49
N LEU A 286 -19.62 14.71 6.54
CA LEU A 286 -19.52 15.55 7.74
C LEU A 286 -20.85 16.24 8.10
N GLU A 287 -21.78 16.39 7.16
CA GLU A 287 -23.11 16.97 7.45
C GLU A 287 -23.93 16.10 8.41
N TYR A 288 -23.66 14.79 8.44
CA TYR A 288 -24.30 13.85 9.36
C TYR A 288 -23.57 13.72 10.70
N TRP A 289 -22.43 14.40 10.88
CA TRP A 289 -21.59 14.27 12.06
C TRP A 289 -22.02 15.22 13.18
N ASN A 290 -22.14 14.67 14.39
CA ASN A 290 -22.12 15.46 15.61
C ASN A 290 -20.69 15.57 16.17
N PHE A 291 -20.52 16.33 17.25
CA PHE A 291 -19.24 16.51 17.93
C PHE A 291 -18.53 15.17 18.26
N PHE A 292 -19.27 14.15 18.68
CA PHE A 292 -18.70 12.84 19.03
C PHE A 292 -18.26 12.03 17.81
N ASN A 293 -18.88 12.21 16.64
CA ASN A 293 -18.39 11.61 15.40
C ASN A 293 -17.00 12.15 15.02
N PHE A 294 -16.68 13.41 15.31
CA PHE A 294 -15.30 13.90 15.09
C PHE A 294 -14.27 13.15 15.94
N LEU A 295 -14.66 12.62 17.11
CA LEU A 295 -13.79 11.82 17.97
C LEU A 295 -13.70 10.36 17.54
N PHE A 296 -14.83 9.73 17.19
CA PHE A 296 -14.92 8.27 16.99
C PHE A 296 -15.21 7.83 15.55
N GLY A 297 -15.53 8.76 14.66
CA GLY A 297 -15.79 8.55 13.24
C GLY A 297 -17.24 8.16 12.95
N GLY A 298 -17.42 7.44 11.86
CA GLY A 298 -18.69 6.96 11.35
C GLY A 298 -18.92 7.43 9.92
N THR A 299 -19.17 6.50 9.01
CA THR A 299 -19.37 6.79 7.60
C THR A 299 -20.07 5.63 6.93
N ASP A 300 -20.79 5.93 5.85
CA ASP A 300 -21.18 4.92 4.87
C ASP A 300 -20.09 4.83 3.78
N GLN A 301 -19.23 3.83 3.87
CA GLN A 301 -18.15 3.62 2.90
C GLN A 301 -18.64 3.21 1.52
N PHE A 302 -19.91 2.85 1.32
CA PHE A 302 -20.41 2.68 -0.05
C PHE A 302 -20.61 4.03 -0.72
N LYS A 303 -21.22 4.98 -0.01
CA LYS A 303 -21.56 6.29 -0.55
C LYS A 303 -20.40 7.28 -0.51
N PHE A 304 -19.67 7.31 0.60
CA PHE A 304 -18.72 8.39 0.93
C PHE A 304 -17.24 8.01 0.77
N TYR A 305 -16.92 6.98 -0.02
CA TYR A 305 -15.54 6.54 -0.21
C TYR A 305 -14.69 7.56 -0.98
N ILE A 306 -13.53 7.96 -0.45
CA ILE A 306 -12.68 9.01 -1.06
C ILE A 306 -11.51 8.44 -1.85
N GLU A 307 -11.14 7.18 -1.59
CA GLU A 307 -9.95 6.51 -2.13
C GLU A 307 -8.63 7.15 -1.68
N MET A 308 -8.61 7.80 -0.52
CA MET A 308 -7.41 8.37 0.09
C MET A 308 -7.34 7.92 1.54
N ASP A 309 -6.33 7.10 1.86
CA ASP A 309 -6.32 6.32 3.10
C ASP A 309 -6.47 7.15 4.37
N PHE A 310 -5.91 8.36 4.41
CA PHE A 310 -5.98 9.22 5.59
C PHE A 310 -7.37 9.80 5.80
N PHE A 311 -8.04 10.22 4.72
CA PHE A 311 -9.40 10.73 4.80
C PHE A 311 -10.37 9.60 5.11
N ASP A 312 -10.23 8.46 4.42
CA ASP A 312 -11.05 7.28 4.67
C ASP A 312 -10.87 6.79 6.12
N LEU A 313 -9.63 6.73 6.63
CA LEU A 313 -9.35 6.33 8.00
C LEU A 313 -9.93 7.31 9.02
N PHE A 314 -9.83 8.62 8.77
CA PHE A 314 -10.42 9.63 9.64
C PHE A 314 -11.95 9.55 9.68
N LEU A 315 -12.59 9.41 8.51
CA LEU A 315 -14.04 9.20 8.46
C LEU A 315 -14.45 7.91 9.17
N PHE A 316 -13.66 6.85 9.04
CA PHE A 316 -14.01 5.55 9.59
C PHE A 316 -13.79 5.43 11.11
N PHE A 317 -12.77 6.09 11.66
CA PHE A 317 -12.34 5.93 13.05
C PHE A 317 -12.34 7.21 13.90
N GLY A 318 -12.57 8.38 13.30
CA GLY A 318 -12.47 9.68 13.97
C GLY A 318 -11.06 9.99 14.46
N ALA A 319 -10.90 11.11 15.16
CA ALA A 319 -9.59 11.55 15.65
C ALA A 319 -8.92 10.54 16.59
N VAL A 320 -9.68 9.92 17.51
CA VAL A 320 -9.15 8.99 18.51
C VAL A 320 -8.64 7.72 17.82
N GLY A 321 -9.47 7.07 17.01
CA GLY A 321 -9.06 5.85 16.33
C GLY A 321 -8.00 6.11 15.26
N PHE A 322 -8.01 7.27 14.61
CA PHE A 322 -6.92 7.72 13.73
C PHE A 322 -5.58 7.72 14.48
N VAL A 323 -5.49 8.39 15.63
CA VAL A 323 -4.25 8.42 16.44
C VAL A 323 -3.84 7.00 16.87
N LEU A 324 -4.78 6.19 17.39
CA LEU A 324 -4.50 4.81 17.80
C LEU A 324 -3.94 3.96 16.65
N PHE A 325 -4.46 4.14 15.44
CA PHE A 325 -4.03 3.44 14.25
C PHE A 325 -2.57 3.76 13.89
N PHE A 326 -2.19 5.04 13.90
CA PHE A 326 -0.79 5.43 13.68
C PHE A 326 0.12 4.94 14.81
N VAL A 327 -0.31 5.05 16.07
CA VAL A 327 0.45 4.50 17.21
C VAL A 327 0.72 3.01 17.02
N LEU A 328 -0.26 2.24 16.53
CA LEU A 328 -0.07 0.83 16.21
C LEU A 328 0.97 0.64 15.10
N TYR A 329 0.90 1.37 13.98
CA TYR A 329 1.91 1.28 12.91
C TYR A 329 3.33 1.58 13.40
N PHE A 330 3.50 2.64 14.18
CA PHE A 330 4.82 3.01 14.71
C PHE A 330 5.31 2.01 15.76
N LYS A 331 4.45 1.49 16.64
CA LYS A 331 4.85 0.54 17.69
C LYS A 331 5.15 -0.86 17.14
N THR A 332 4.46 -1.27 16.09
CA THR A 332 4.59 -2.61 15.50
C THR A 332 5.66 -2.66 14.41
N LEU A 333 5.44 -1.95 13.31
CA LEU A 333 6.23 -2.08 12.09
C LEU A 333 7.48 -1.19 12.13
N PHE A 334 7.32 0.12 12.27
CA PHE A 334 8.45 1.02 12.02
C PHE A 334 9.37 1.20 13.23
N GLY A 335 8.84 1.20 14.46
CA GLY A 335 9.58 1.58 15.67
C GLY A 335 10.73 0.65 16.06
N LYS A 336 10.73 -0.59 15.55
CA LYS A 336 11.77 -1.59 15.84
C LYS A 336 12.97 -1.55 14.90
N LEU A 337 12.88 -0.85 13.76
CA LEU A 337 14.01 -0.69 12.86
C LEU A 337 15.07 0.21 13.51
N LYS A 338 16.30 -0.30 13.67
CA LYS A 338 17.42 0.38 14.33
C LYS A 338 18.03 1.46 13.43
N ARG A 339 18.13 1.24 12.11
CA ARG A 339 18.69 2.24 11.18
C ARG A 339 17.76 3.44 11.01
N LYS A 340 17.95 4.46 11.85
CA LYS A 340 17.12 5.67 11.92
C LYS A 340 16.84 6.32 10.56
N THR A 341 17.87 6.52 9.71
CA THR A 341 17.68 7.21 8.42
C THR A 341 16.85 6.39 7.44
N PHE A 342 17.10 5.08 7.33
CA PHE A 342 16.33 4.19 6.47
C PHE A 342 14.90 4.02 7.00
N ARG A 343 14.74 3.85 8.32
CA ARG A 343 13.42 3.80 8.98
C ARG A 343 12.59 5.03 8.65
N LEU A 344 13.15 6.24 8.80
CA LEU A 344 12.45 7.49 8.52
C LEU A 344 12.06 7.58 7.03
N PHE A 345 12.98 7.26 6.13
CA PHE A 345 12.71 7.20 4.69
C PHE A 345 11.55 6.26 4.36
N PHE A 346 11.62 5.01 4.83
CA PHE A 346 10.64 3.98 4.48
C PHE A 346 9.27 4.32 5.07
N CYS A 347 9.24 4.77 6.33
CA CYS A 347 8.03 5.22 7.00
C CYS A 347 7.40 6.44 6.29
N PHE A 348 8.20 7.46 5.98
CA PHE A 348 7.73 8.65 5.28
C PHE A 348 7.16 8.29 3.90
N SER A 349 7.88 7.48 3.13
CA SER A 349 7.44 7.07 1.79
C SER A 349 6.16 6.27 1.84
N PHE A 350 6.03 5.32 2.79
CA PHE A 350 4.82 4.52 2.98
C PHE A 350 3.60 5.40 3.24
N PHE A 351 3.70 6.34 4.19
CA PHE A 351 2.58 7.21 4.56
C PHE A 351 2.26 8.27 3.52
N LEU A 352 3.27 8.85 2.88
CA LEU A 352 3.06 9.81 1.79
C LEU A 352 2.32 9.15 0.62
N ILE A 353 2.70 7.93 0.25
CA ILE A 353 2.06 7.23 -0.85
C ILE A 353 0.67 6.74 -0.44
N ALA A 354 0.47 6.25 0.79
CA ALA A 354 -0.87 5.92 1.30
C ALA A 354 -1.80 7.13 1.24
N PHE A 355 -1.31 8.32 1.59
CA PHE A 355 -2.06 9.57 1.49
C PHE A 355 -2.47 9.90 0.05
N LEU A 356 -1.57 9.75 -0.93
CA LEU A 356 -1.82 10.16 -2.33
C LEU A 356 -2.53 9.09 -3.19
N ALA A 357 -2.23 7.82 -2.96
CA ALA A 357 -2.66 6.71 -3.82
C ALA A 357 -3.86 5.94 -3.28
N GLY A 358 -4.03 5.92 -1.95
CA GLY A 358 -5.06 5.17 -1.24
C GLY A 358 -4.91 3.65 -1.33
N HIS A 359 -5.75 2.94 -0.56
CA HIS A 359 -5.83 1.48 -0.46
C HIS A 359 -4.59 0.76 0.10
N PHE A 360 -3.65 1.47 0.71
CA PHE A 360 -2.48 0.85 1.33
C PHE A 360 -2.85 0.26 2.69
N PHE A 361 -3.59 1.01 3.50
CA PHE A 361 -4.00 0.59 4.84
C PHE A 361 -5.00 -0.57 4.84
N SER A 362 -5.82 -0.69 3.80
CA SER A 362 -6.88 -1.69 3.69
C SER A 362 -6.51 -2.90 2.79
N SER A 363 -5.26 -3.00 2.36
CA SER A 363 -4.78 -4.08 1.48
C SER A 363 -4.25 -5.29 2.28
N ALA A 364 -5.05 -6.36 2.34
CA ALA A 364 -4.68 -7.59 3.05
C ALA A 364 -3.45 -8.33 2.46
N LEU A 365 -3.29 -8.33 1.13
CA LEU A 365 -2.16 -8.98 0.47
C LEU A 365 -0.85 -8.30 0.86
N ASN A 366 -0.83 -6.96 0.79
CA ASN A 366 0.35 -6.20 1.16
C ASN A 366 0.62 -6.13 2.66
N ALA A 367 -0.40 -6.27 3.50
CA ALA A 367 -0.21 -6.40 4.94
C ALA A 367 0.79 -7.54 5.26
N LEU A 368 0.70 -8.67 4.56
CA LEU A 368 1.64 -9.79 4.72
C LEU A 368 3.05 -9.41 4.25
N TYR A 369 3.20 -8.90 3.03
CA TYR A 369 4.51 -8.52 2.47
C TYR A 369 5.22 -7.45 3.30
N LEU A 370 4.48 -6.44 3.77
CA LEU A 370 4.98 -5.39 4.64
C LEU A 370 5.51 -5.96 5.96
N ASN A 371 4.71 -6.81 6.63
CA ASN A 371 5.09 -7.45 7.88
C ASN A 371 6.36 -8.30 7.74
N ILE A 372 6.41 -9.17 6.73
CA ILE A 372 7.56 -10.05 6.51
C ILE A 372 8.81 -9.21 6.19
N THR A 373 8.67 -8.20 5.33
CA THR A 373 9.78 -7.31 4.95
C THR A 373 10.37 -6.62 6.17
N VAL A 374 9.52 -6.03 7.01
CA VAL A 374 9.95 -5.33 8.22
C VAL A 374 10.59 -6.30 9.23
N LEU A 375 9.98 -7.46 9.48
CA LEU A 375 10.54 -8.45 10.40
C LEU A 375 11.89 -8.99 9.92
N TYR A 376 12.05 -9.22 8.62
CA TYR A 376 13.33 -9.61 8.03
C TYR A 376 14.41 -8.54 8.27
N MET A 377 14.08 -7.27 8.03
CA MET A 377 15.02 -6.16 8.27
C MET A 377 15.42 -6.10 9.75
N ILE A 378 14.47 -6.25 10.68
CA ILE A 378 14.75 -6.25 12.13
C ILE A 378 15.69 -7.41 12.50
N ALA A 379 15.40 -8.64 12.06
CA ALA A 379 16.22 -9.81 12.38
C ALA A 379 17.66 -9.66 11.85
N HIS A 380 17.82 -9.15 10.63
CA HIS A 380 19.14 -8.96 10.03
C HIS A 380 19.92 -7.80 10.68
N GLU A 381 19.26 -6.72 11.12
CA GLU A 381 19.93 -5.67 11.90
C GLU A 381 20.44 -6.19 13.25
N GLU A 382 19.69 -7.08 13.91
CA GLU A 382 20.11 -7.70 15.17
C GLU A 382 21.35 -8.59 14.98
N GLN A 383 21.38 -9.42 13.95
CA GLN A 383 22.55 -10.24 13.62
C GLN A 383 23.79 -9.41 13.31
N ILE A 384 23.64 -8.34 12.52
CA ILE A 384 24.74 -7.43 12.20
C ILE A 384 25.28 -6.82 13.49
N SER A 385 24.42 -6.36 14.40
CA SER A 385 24.89 -5.79 15.68
C SER A 385 25.66 -6.78 16.56
N ILE A 386 25.23 -8.05 16.62
CA ILE A 386 25.91 -9.08 17.43
C ILE A 386 27.32 -9.37 16.90
N LYS A 387 27.48 -9.49 15.57
CA LYS A 387 28.78 -9.78 14.95
C LYS A 387 29.83 -8.70 15.24
N PHE A 388 29.43 -7.43 15.25
CA PHE A 388 30.35 -6.33 15.54
C PHE A 388 30.79 -6.30 17.01
N THR A 389 29.91 -6.66 17.96
CA THR A 389 30.26 -6.72 19.39
C THR A 389 31.12 -7.92 19.77
N SER A 390 31.08 -9.02 18.99
CA SER A 390 31.93 -10.20 19.24
C SER A 390 33.33 -10.10 18.62
N SER A 391 33.57 -9.10 17.77
CA SER A 391 34.86 -8.88 17.08
C SER A 391 35.71 -7.75 17.68
N SER A 392 35.20 -7.09 18.72
CA SER A 392 35.87 -6.08 19.54
C SER A 392 36.22 -6.67 20.90
#